data_AF-A0A7V3H5P2-F1
#
_entry.id   AF-A0A7V3H5P2-F1
#
_cell.length_a   1.000
_cell.length_b   1.000
_cell.length_c   1.000
_cell.angle_alpha   90.00
_cell.angle_beta   90.00
_cell.angle_gamma   90.00
#
_symmetry.space_group_name_H-M   'P 1'
#
loop_
_entity.id
_entity.type
_entity.pdbx_description
1 polymer ?
#
loop_
_entity_poly.entity_id
_entity_poly.type
_entity_poly.pdbx_seq_one_letter_code
_entity_poly.pdbx_strand_id
1 'polypeptide(L)'
;MSEVRLTRRHLLALGGLAASALFFPQCRAVLRQFLFSPEGEVVPPHPLPAAAGRGKRRVAVVRADDVGAAVREAVALVDGLAALDCRGRQVLVKPNVVYGKPPPATTDPRVVAALLALLKEARASRLSVGDMSAVVSLPTRPNLEATGIAAAAAAAGADLLPLEEGEWVEVRPPQARHATAFHVARAVYEAERLVSVPVLKAHRSASYSLTLKNTVGVVHARNKPWAYGGTAWEEVVAELNLAVHPRLYVADALQVMASGGPWSGR
;
A
#
# COMPACT_ATOMS: atom_id res chain seq x y z
N MET A 1 -29.46 -8.16 25.79
CA MET A 1 -28.44 -7.12 25.54
C MET A 1 -28.08 -6.50 26.89
N SER A 2 -26.86 -6.73 27.41
CA SER A 2 -26.50 -6.17 28.72
C SER A 2 -26.25 -4.66 28.59
N GLU A 3 -26.94 -3.84 29.37
CA GLU A 3 -26.66 -2.42 29.46
C GLU A 3 -25.22 -2.19 29.95
N VAL A 4 -24.40 -1.56 29.11
CA VAL A 4 -23.05 -1.15 29.51
C VAL A 4 -23.20 0.06 30.44
N ARG A 5 -23.07 -0.16 31.76
CA ARG A 5 -23.03 0.95 32.73
C ARG A 5 -21.69 1.69 32.63
N LEU A 6 -21.73 2.90 32.07
CA LEU A 6 -20.60 3.82 32.07
C LEU A 6 -20.24 4.20 33.52
N THR A 7 -18.99 3.95 33.92
CA THR A 7 -18.47 4.26 35.26
C THR A 7 -17.57 5.48 35.19
N ARG A 8 -17.30 6.12 36.35
CA ARG A 8 -16.31 7.22 36.43
C ARG A 8 -14.94 6.82 35.89
N ARG A 9 -14.54 5.55 36.06
CA ARG A 9 -13.28 5.03 35.48
C ARG A 9 -13.32 4.99 33.95
N HIS A 10 -14.47 4.63 33.36
CA HIS A 10 -14.64 4.68 31.90
C HIS A 10 -14.55 6.12 31.39
N LEU A 11 -15.17 7.07 32.07
CA LEU A 11 -15.12 8.50 31.69
C LEU A 11 -13.71 9.08 31.81
N LEU A 12 -12.98 8.76 32.88
CA LEU A 12 -11.59 9.20 33.05
C LEU A 12 -10.65 8.57 32.01
N ALA A 13 -10.84 7.29 31.68
CA ALA A 13 -10.08 6.61 30.64
C ALA A 13 -10.36 7.21 29.24
N LEU A 14 -11.63 7.48 28.92
CA LEU A 14 -12.02 8.17 27.69
C LEU A 14 -11.46 9.59 27.64
N GLY A 15 -11.49 10.32 28.76
CA GLY A 15 -10.90 11.65 28.88
C GLY A 15 -9.37 11.64 28.68
N GLY A 16 -8.67 10.65 29.23
CA GLY A 16 -7.23 10.46 29.03
C GLY A 16 -6.86 10.10 27.58
N LEU A 17 -7.67 9.29 26.91
CA LEU A 17 -7.53 8.98 25.48
C LEU A 17 -7.76 10.21 24.60
N ALA A 18 -8.78 11.01 24.90
CA ALA A 18 -9.04 12.26 24.20
C ALA A 18 -7.91 13.29 24.42
N ALA A 19 -7.39 13.41 25.65
CA ALA A 19 -6.27 14.30 25.97
C ALA A 19 -4.98 13.87 25.25
N SER A 20 -4.65 12.57 25.24
CA SER A 20 -3.46 12.07 24.52
C SER A 20 -3.54 12.30 23.01
N ALA A 21 -4.73 12.29 22.42
CA ALA A 21 -4.93 12.67 21.01
C ALA A 21 -4.62 14.15 20.71
N LEU A 22 -4.73 15.04 21.70
CA LEU A 22 -4.42 16.46 21.55
C LEU A 22 -2.90 16.72 21.57
N PHE A 23 -2.15 15.97 22.37
CA PHE A 23 -0.72 16.19 22.57
C PHE A 23 0.18 15.29 21.70
N PHE A 24 -0.31 14.13 21.25
CA PHE A 24 0.47 13.17 20.48
C PHE A 24 -0.11 12.97 19.07
N PRO A 25 0.56 13.48 18.01
CA PRO A 25 0.10 13.35 16.62
C PRO A 25 -0.11 11.89 16.18
N GLN A 26 0.66 10.96 16.72
CA GLN A 26 0.49 9.51 16.52
C GLN A 26 -0.87 9.02 17.01
N CYS A 27 -1.23 9.33 18.26
CA CYS A 27 -2.55 8.98 18.82
C CYS A 27 -3.68 9.60 17.99
N ARG A 28 -3.52 10.86 17.55
CA ARG A 28 -4.49 11.53 16.69
C ARG A 28 -4.69 10.83 15.35
N ALA A 29 -3.60 10.47 14.66
CA ALA A 29 -3.66 9.81 13.35
C ALA A 29 -4.33 8.44 13.43
N VAL A 30 -3.99 7.64 14.45
CA VAL A 30 -4.61 6.34 14.72
C VAL A 30 -6.10 6.51 15.03
N LEU A 31 -6.44 7.37 15.99
CA LEU A 31 -7.83 7.56 16.42
C LEU A 31 -8.71 8.08 15.28
N ARG A 32 -8.18 8.95 14.40
CA ARG A 32 -8.93 9.46 13.26
C ARG A 32 -9.46 8.34 12.36
N GLN A 33 -8.66 7.29 12.14
CA GLN A 33 -9.02 6.13 11.32
C GLN A 33 -10.17 5.29 11.89
N PHE A 34 -10.36 5.33 13.22
CA PHE A 34 -11.41 4.56 13.90
C PHE A 34 -12.65 5.40 14.22
N LEU A 35 -12.46 6.66 14.59
CA LEU A 35 -13.55 7.54 15.04
C LEU A 35 -14.33 8.16 13.89
N PHE A 36 -13.70 8.37 12.74
CA PHE A 36 -14.34 9.04 11.61
C PHE A 36 -14.52 8.11 10.42
N SER A 37 -15.66 8.26 9.75
CA SER A 37 -15.87 7.65 8.44
C SER A 37 -15.01 8.38 7.42
N PRO A 38 -14.30 7.68 6.52
CA PRO A 38 -13.77 8.33 5.33
C PRO A 38 -14.95 8.83 4.51
N GLU A 39 -14.96 10.12 4.17
CA GLU A 39 -15.84 10.64 3.13
C GLU A 39 -15.18 10.37 1.77
N GLY A 40 -15.99 10.04 0.77
CA GLY A 40 -15.49 9.80 -0.58
C GLY A 40 -16.62 9.72 -1.58
N GLU A 41 -16.42 10.37 -2.72
CA GLU A 41 -17.32 10.25 -3.86
C GLU A 41 -17.37 8.79 -4.34
N VAL A 42 -18.57 8.31 -4.68
CA VAL A 42 -18.74 6.96 -5.25
C VAL A 42 -18.32 6.99 -6.71
N VAL A 43 -17.29 6.22 -7.06
CA VAL A 43 -16.70 6.15 -8.40
C VAL A 43 -16.73 4.71 -8.92
N PRO A 44 -16.75 4.48 -10.26
CA PRO A 44 -16.75 3.14 -10.81
C PRO A 44 -15.43 2.40 -10.53
N PRO A 45 -15.42 1.06 -10.43
CA PRO A 45 -14.18 0.31 -10.33
C PRO A 45 -13.32 0.45 -11.59
N HIS A 46 -12.00 0.38 -11.43
CA HIS A 46 -11.11 0.33 -12.59
C HIS A 46 -11.40 -0.92 -13.43
N PRO A 47 -11.58 -0.79 -14.76
CA PRO A 47 -11.78 -1.94 -15.61
C PRO A 47 -10.62 -2.92 -15.44
N LEU A 48 -10.94 -4.20 -15.20
CA LEU A 48 -9.91 -5.22 -15.13
C LEU A 48 -9.10 -5.24 -16.45
N PRO A 49 -7.78 -5.47 -16.39
CA PRO A 49 -6.98 -5.50 -17.61
C PRO A 49 -7.55 -6.54 -18.57
N ALA A 50 -7.62 -6.26 -19.87
CA ALA A 50 -8.22 -7.15 -20.88
C ALA A 50 -7.65 -8.58 -20.88
N ALA A 51 -6.44 -8.76 -20.35
CA ALA A 51 -5.78 -10.06 -20.21
C ALA A 51 -6.06 -10.78 -18.88
N ALA A 52 -6.88 -10.22 -17.98
CA ALA A 52 -7.38 -10.87 -16.77
C ALA A 52 -8.25 -12.07 -17.18
N GLY A 53 -7.63 -13.25 -17.31
CA GLY A 53 -8.29 -14.51 -17.69
C GLY A 53 -7.84 -15.13 -19.01
N ARG A 54 -6.86 -14.57 -19.74
CA ARG A 54 -6.33 -15.16 -20.99
C ARG A 54 -4.80 -15.20 -21.01
N GLY A 55 -4.24 -16.41 -20.98
CA GLY A 55 -2.80 -16.69 -21.16
C GLY A 55 -1.94 -16.65 -19.89
N LYS A 56 -0.76 -17.27 -19.96
CA LYS A 56 0.25 -17.24 -18.88
C LYS A 56 0.82 -15.82 -18.76
N ARG A 57 1.01 -15.33 -17.53
CA ARG A 57 1.70 -14.07 -17.27
C ARG A 57 3.20 -14.29 -17.21
N ARG A 58 3.98 -13.34 -17.73
CA ARG A 58 5.44 -13.37 -17.58
C ARG A 58 5.81 -13.02 -16.15
N VAL A 59 6.68 -13.85 -15.58
CA VAL A 59 7.28 -13.64 -14.27
C VAL A 59 8.77 -13.85 -14.47
N ALA A 60 9.57 -12.95 -13.94
CA ALA A 60 11.02 -13.04 -13.96
C ALA A 60 11.55 -13.01 -12.53
N VAL A 61 12.64 -13.73 -12.30
CA VAL A 61 13.40 -13.69 -11.06
C VAL A 61 14.83 -13.34 -11.45
N VAL A 62 15.35 -12.24 -10.90
CA VAL A 62 16.68 -11.73 -11.21
C VAL A 62 17.48 -11.70 -9.92
N ARG A 63 18.71 -12.22 -9.99
CA ARG A 63 19.67 -12.11 -8.89
C ARG A 63 20.23 -10.69 -8.87
N ALA A 64 20.25 -10.06 -7.71
CA ALA A 64 20.72 -8.70 -7.56
C ALA A 64 22.08 -8.63 -6.87
N ASP A 65 23.15 -8.56 -7.66
CA ASP A 65 24.46 -8.13 -7.16
C ASP A 65 24.55 -6.59 -7.19
N ASP A 66 23.95 -5.95 -8.19
CA ASP A 66 23.62 -4.51 -8.23
C ASP A 66 22.11 -4.31 -8.34
N VAL A 67 21.54 -3.52 -7.42
CA VAL A 67 20.08 -3.36 -7.33
C VAL A 67 19.50 -2.63 -8.55
N GLY A 68 20.21 -1.62 -9.05
CA GLY A 68 19.74 -0.82 -10.19
C GLY A 68 19.67 -1.64 -11.48
N ALA A 69 20.74 -2.38 -11.77
CA ALA A 69 20.82 -3.29 -12.90
C ALA A 69 19.76 -4.41 -12.80
N ALA A 70 19.61 -5.01 -11.62
CA ALA A 70 18.64 -6.08 -11.42
C ALA A 70 17.18 -5.61 -11.62
N VAL A 71 16.82 -4.41 -11.14
CA VAL A 71 15.49 -3.85 -11.39
C VAL A 71 15.27 -3.58 -12.88
N ARG A 72 16.26 -3.02 -13.58
CA ARG A 72 16.19 -2.79 -15.04
C ARG A 72 15.99 -4.09 -15.80
N GLU A 73 16.78 -5.11 -15.47
CA GLU A 73 16.69 -6.44 -16.08
C GLU A 73 15.34 -7.10 -15.80
N ALA A 74 14.90 -7.10 -14.53
CA ALA A 74 13.64 -7.71 -14.13
C ALA A 74 12.45 -7.09 -14.89
N VAL A 75 12.43 -5.76 -15.03
CA VAL A 75 11.41 -5.05 -15.80
C VAL A 75 11.50 -5.40 -17.29
N ALA A 76 12.70 -5.47 -17.87
CA ALA A 76 12.89 -5.82 -19.29
C ALA A 76 12.39 -7.24 -19.62
N LEU A 77 12.55 -8.20 -18.71
CA LEU A 77 12.11 -9.59 -18.90
C LEU A 77 10.59 -9.76 -18.89
N VAL A 78 9.83 -8.81 -18.35
CA VAL A 78 8.36 -8.84 -18.24
C VAL A 78 7.67 -7.83 -19.16
N ASP A 79 8.12 -7.75 -20.42
CA ASP A 79 7.62 -6.85 -21.46
C ASP A 79 8.05 -5.37 -21.34
N GLY A 80 8.92 -5.07 -20.37
CA GLY A 80 9.52 -3.75 -20.21
C GLY A 80 8.53 -2.65 -19.81
N LEU A 81 9.02 -1.41 -19.76
CA LEU A 81 8.18 -0.24 -19.50
C LEU A 81 7.22 0.09 -20.66
N ALA A 82 7.44 -0.47 -21.84
CA ALA A 82 6.53 -0.32 -22.97
C ALA A 82 5.13 -0.90 -22.65
N ALA A 83 5.06 -2.04 -21.96
CA ALA A 83 3.79 -2.63 -21.53
C ALA A 83 3.09 -1.83 -20.40
N LEU A 84 3.89 -1.17 -19.54
CA LEU A 84 3.37 -0.23 -18.55
C LEU A 84 2.77 0.99 -19.22
N ASP A 85 3.28 1.39 -20.39
CA ASP A 85 2.75 2.50 -21.19
C ASP A 85 2.72 3.79 -20.33
N CYS A 86 3.90 4.24 -19.88
CA CYS A 86 4.04 5.33 -18.91
C CYS A 86 4.40 6.69 -19.52
N ARG A 87 4.74 6.75 -20.82
CA ARG A 87 5.13 8.00 -21.48
C ARG A 87 4.00 9.04 -21.41
N GLY A 88 4.31 10.23 -20.91
CA GLY A 88 3.36 11.34 -20.77
C GLY A 88 2.31 11.12 -19.68
N ARG A 89 2.38 10.03 -18.91
CA ARG A 89 1.38 9.67 -17.90
C ARG A 89 1.87 9.90 -16.48
N GLN A 90 0.90 10.12 -15.59
CA GLN A 90 1.13 10.15 -14.15
C GLN A 90 1.30 8.72 -13.62
N VAL A 91 2.43 8.46 -12.97
CA VAL A 91 2.75 7.14 -12.41
C VAL A 91 2.89 7.23 -10.90
N LEU A 92 2.15 6.37 -10.19
CA LEU A 92 2.29 6.17 -8.75
C LEU A 92 3.05 4.87 -8.48
N VAL A 93 4.12 4.97 -7.70
CA VAL A 93 4.89 3.85 -7.18
C VAL A 93 4.45 3.59 -5.74
N LYS A 94 3.94 2.39 -5.49
CA LYS A 94 3.44 1.93 -4.20
C LYS A 94 4.45 0.96 -3.56
N PRO A 95 5.37 1.42 -2.70
CA PRO A 95 6.20 0.52 -1.91
C PRO A 95 5.36 -0.22 -0.86
N ASN A 96 5.99 -1.08 -0.06
CA ASN A 96 5.42 -1.62 1.15
C ASN A 96 6.15 -0.96 2.33
N VAL A 97 5.49 -0.07 3.07
CA VAL A 97 6.02 0.68 4.21
C VAL A 97 5.11 0.43 5.40
N VAL A 98 5.38 -0.63 6.15
CA VAL A 98 4.51 -1.03 7.26
C VAL A 98 4.75 -0.12 8.49
N TYR A 99 6.01 0.28 8.72
CA TYR A 99 6.48 1.13 9.82
C TYR A 99 7.91 1.62 9.51
N GLY A 100 8.44 2.56 10.32
CA GLY A 100 9.73 3.23 10.10
C GLY A 100 10.99 2.38 10.37
N LYS A 101 11.01 1.09 10.05
CA LYS A 101 12.22 0.24 10.09
C LYS A 101 12.68 -0.15 8.68
N PRO A 102 13.99 -0.38 8.50
CA PRO A 102 14.56 -0.85 7.23
C PRO A 102 14.00 -2.23 6.81
N PRO A 103 14.34 -2.72 5.60
CA PRO A 103 14.04 -4.08 5.15
C PRO A 103 14.36 -5.16 6.20
N PRO A 104 13.66 -6.31 6.18
CA PRO A 104 12.83 -6.85 5.09
C PRO A 104 11.32 -6.58 5.22
N ALA A 105 10.88 -5.93 6.31
CA ALA A 105 9.45 -5.69 6.51
C ALA A 105 8.91 -4.50 5.70
N THR A 106 9.82 -3.66 5.21
CA THR A 106 9.63 -2.48 4.36
C THR A 106 10.45 -2.65 3.07
N THR A 107 9.98 -2.13 1.94
CA THR A 107 10.70 -2.15 0.66
C THR A 107 12.05 -1.43 0.76
N ASP A 108 13.09 -2.00 0.17
CA ASP A 108 14.40 -1.39 0.07
C ASP A 108 14.33 -0.09 -0.77
N PRO A 109 14.76 1.07 -0.23
CA PRO A 109 14.68 2.33 -0.94
C PRO A 109 15.50 2.36 -2.23
N ARG A 110 16.51 1.49 -2.39
CA ARG A 110 17.28 1.35 -3.63
C ARG A 110 16.45 0.78 -4.76
N VAL A 111 15.51 -0.13 -4.47
CA VAL A 111 14.57 -0.68 -5.46
C VAL A 111 13.62 0.42 -5.93
N VAL A 112 13.11 1.23 -5.00
CA VAL A 112 12.24 2.38 -5.34
C VAL A 112 12.99 3.42 -6.17
N ALA A 113 14.21 3.78 -5.77
CA ALA A 113 15.05 4.72 -6.52
C ALA A 113 15.33 4.24 -7.95
N ALA A 114 15.71 2.96 -8.11
CA ALA A 114 15.97 2.36 -9.42
C ALA A 114 14.72 2.38 -10.30
N LEU A 115 13.55 2.03 -9.75
CA LEU A 115 12.30 2.05 -10.50
C LEU A 115 11.90 3.48 -10.92
N LEU A 116 12.04 4.47 -10.03
CA LEU A 116 11.75 5.86 -10.36
C LEU A 116 12.67 6.40 -11.47
N ALA A 117 13.96 6.02 -11.44
CA ALA A 117 14.90 6.39 -12.51
C ALA A 117 14.44 5.82 -13.86
N LEU A 118 14.05 4.54 -13.91
CA LEU A 118 13.53 3.91 -15.14
C LEU A 118 12.25 4.59 -15.65
N LEU A 119 11.31 4.92 -14.75
CA LEU A 119 10.07 5.60 -15.13
C LEU A 119 10.33 7.03 -15.66
N LYS A 120 11.33 7.72 -15.11
CA LYS A 120 11.78 9.03 -15.59
C LYS A 120 12.42 8.92 -16.98
N GLU A 121 13.29 7.94 -17.20
CA GLU A 121 13.85 7.64 -18.54
C GLU A 121 12.75 7.35 -19.57
N ALA A 122 11.69 6.67 -19.15
CA ALA A 122 10.52 6.38 -19.98
C ALA A 122 9.56 7.58 -20.16
N ARG A 123 9.93 8.77 -19.66
CA ARG A 123 9.22 10.04 -19.81
C ARG A 123 7.81 10.05 -19.21
N ALA A 124 7.64 9.47 -18.03
CA ALA A 124 6.46 9.74 -17.20
C ALA A 124 6.32 11.26 -16.98
N SER A 125 5.10 11.79 -17.06
CA SER A 125 4.85 13.24 -16.90
C SER A 125 4.90 13.68 -15.44
N ARG A 126 4.50 12.79 -14.53
CA ARG A 126 4.56 13.00 -13.08
C ARG A 126 4.85 11.68 -12.39
N LEU A 127 5.71 11.71 -11.39
CA LEU A 127 6.03 10.57 -10.54
C LEU A 127 5.55 10.86 -9.12
N SER A 128 4.98 9.86 -8.48
CA SER A 128 4.64 9.91 -7.07
C SER A 128 4.98 8.60 -6.38
N VAL A 129 5.27 8.66 -5.08
CA VAL A 129 5.55 7.51 -4.23
C VAL A 129 4.65 7.60 -3.00
N GLY A 130 3.86 6.56 -2.74
CA GLY A 130 2.94 6.62 -1.61
C GLY A 130 2.52 5.27 -1.07
N ASP A 131 2.27 5.23 0.24
CA ASP A 131 1.71 4.11 0.97
C ASP A 131 0.90 4.66 2.16
N MET A 132 0.10 3.81 2.78
CA MET A 132 -0.40 3.96 4.14
C MET A 132 0.25 2.87 5.00
N SER A 133 1.01 3.29 6.00
CA SER A 133 1.55 2.40 7.02
C SER A 133 0.47 1.63 7.75
N ALA A 134 0.87 0.57 8.45
CA ALA A 134 -0.06 -0.13 9.31
C ALA A 134 -0.71 0.87 10.27
N VAL A 135 -2.01 0.69 10.54
CA VAL A 135 -2.79 1.68 11.30
C VAL A 135 -2.14 2.01 12.65
N VAL A 136 -1.56 1.01 13.32
CA VAL A 136 -0.85 1.15 14.61
C VAL A 136 0.49 1.89 14.53
N SER A 137 0.99 2.13 13.32
CA SER A 137 2.27 2.79 13.04
C SER A 137 2.09 4.14 12.35
N LEU A 138 0.85 4.65 12.26
CA LEU A 138 0.58 5.99 11.75
C LEU A 138 1.13 7.08 12.67
N PRO A 139 1.51 8.26 12.12
CA PRO A 139 1.41 8.67 10.71
C PRO A 139 2.47 8.02 9.80
N THR A 140 2.16 7.90 8.51
CA THR A 140 3.03 7.26 7.50
C THR A 140 4.22 8.14 7.11
N ARG A 141 4.07 9.47 7.11
CA ARG A 141 5.13 10.39 6.67
C ARG A 141 6.47 10.18 7.38
N PRO A 142 6.55 10.10 8.72
CA PRO A 142 7.80 9.79 9.41
C PRO A 142 8.37 8.41 9.07
N ASN A 143 7.51 7.42 8.75
CA ASN A 143 7.97 6.09 8.34
C ASN A 143 8.62 6.14 6.95
N LEU A 144 8.05 6.91 6.01
CA LEU A 144 8.64 7.12 4.69
C LEU A 144 10.00 7.82 4.77
N GLU A 145 10.16 8.76 5.72
CA GLU A 145 11.43 9.42 6.01
C GLU A 145 12.45 8.45 6.61
N ALA A 146 12.08 7.76 7.69
CA ALA A 146 12.97 6.84 8.42
C ALA A 146 13.46 5.66 7.57
N THR A 147 12.68 5.26 6.56
CA THR A 147 12.99 4.14 5.67
C THR A 147 13.84 4.54 4.46
N GLY A 148 14.10 5.83 4.27
CA GLY A 148 14.84 6.36 3.12
C GLY A 148 14.00 6.47 1.83
N ILE A 149 12.73 6.07 1.87
CA ILE A 149 11.82 6.15 0.71
C ILE A 149 11.55 7.61 0.32
N ALA A 150 11.39 8.50 1.31
CA ALA A 150 11.23 9.93 1.07
C ALA A 150 12.45 10.52 0.33
N ALA A 151 13.66 10.12 0.73
CA ALA A 151 14.89 10.56 0.08
C ALA A 151 15.00 10.03 -1.37
N ALA A 152 14.64 8.76 -1.60
CA ALA A 152 14.58 8.18 -2.94
C ALA A 152 13.57 8.91 -3.86
N ALA A 153 12.40 9.24 -3.33
CA ALA A 153 11.39 10.02 -4.05
C ALA A 153 11.89 11.43 -4.41
N ALA A 154 12.44 12.15 -3.43
CA ALA A 154 12.97 13.49 -3.62
C ALA A 154 14.11 13.54 -4.66
N ALA A 155 15.05 12.58 -4.61
CA ALA A 155 16.15 12.50 -5.57
C ALA A 155 15.66 12.28 -7.02
N ALA A 156 14.54 11.59 -7.21
CA ALA A 156 13.94 11.40 -8.53
C ALA A 156 13.10 12.61 -8.99
N GLY A 157 12.72 13.51 -8.08
CA GLY A 157 11.72 14.56 -8.31
C GLY A 157 10.29 14.01 -8.28
N ALA A 158 10.03 12.97 -7.49
CA ALA A 158 8.72 12.37 -7.31
C ALA A 158 8.02 12.92 -6.06
N ASP A 159 6.70 13.11 -6.15
CA ASP A 159 5.88 13.57 -5.03
C ASP A 159 5.73 12.48 -3.97
N LEU A 160 5.88 12.85 -2.69
CA LEU A 160 5.70 11.92 -1.57
C LEU A 160 4.26 11.99 -1.04
N LEU A 161 3.58 10.84 -1.02
CA LEU A 161 2.16 10.73 -0.69
C LEU A 161 1.92 9.78 0.49
N PRO A 162 1.93 10.26 1.74
CA PRO A 162 1.33 9.53 2.87
C PRO A 162 -0.18 9.45 2.62
N LEU A 163 -0.67 8.27 2.25
CA LEU A 163 -2.00 8.15 1.64
C LEU A 163 -3.13 8.51 2.62
N GLU A 164 -2.93 8.31 3.92
CA GLU A 164 -3.94 8.66 4.93
C GLU A 164 -4.07 10.17 5.20
N GLU A 165 -3.17 11.00 4.67
CA GLU A 165 -3.27 12.46 4.72
C GLU A 165 -4.14 13.01 3.58
N GLY A 166 -4.38 12.22 2.54
CA GLY A 166 -5.16 12.60 1.37
C GLY A 166 -6.67 12.30 1.48
N GLU A 167 -7.35 12.47 0.36
CA GLU A 167 -8.77 12.14 0.22
C GLU A 167 -8.99 10.67 -0.15
N TRP A 168 -10.22 10.20 0.07
CA TRP A 168 -10.66 8.87 -0.30
C TRP A 168 -11.74 8.97 -1.38
N VAL A 169 -11.82 7.93 -2.21
CA VAL A 169 -12.96 7.67 -3.10
C VAL A 169 -13.56 6.32 -2.73
N GLU A 170 -14.87 6.18 -2.87
CA GLU A 170 -15.55 4.92 -2.59
C GLU A 170 -15.77 4.15 -3.90
N VAL A 171 -15.27 2.92 -3.94
CA VAL A 171 -15.41 2.02 -5.10
C VAL A 171 -16.26 0.82 -4.69
N ARG A 172 -17.25 0.47 -5.51
CA ARG A 172 -18.14 -0.69 -5.29
C ARG A 172 -18.02 -1.70 -6.44
N PRO A 173 -17.05 -2.64 -6.40
CA PRO A 173 -16.92 -3.65 -7.43
C PRO A 173 -18.13 -4.61 -7.40
N PRO A 174 -18.88 -4.79 -8.50
CA PRO A 174 -20.08 -5.63 -8.50
C PRO A 174 -19.78 -7.12 -8.26
N GLN A 175 -18.53 -7.55 -8.46
CA GLN A 175 -18.09 -8.92 -8.22
C GLN A 175 -17.67 -9.17 -6.76
N ALA A 176 -17.54 -8.14 -5.93
CA ALA A 176 -17.15 -8.29 -4.53
C ALA A 176 -18.31 -8.86 -3.70
N ARG A 177 -18.00 -9.85 -2.86
CA ARG A 177 -18.94 -10.58 -2.01
C ARG A 177 -18.72 -10.30 -0.53
N HIS A 178 -17.46 -10.14 -0.11
CA HIS A 178 -17.11 -9.91 1.29
C HIS A 178 -17.02 -8.42 1.63
N ALA A 179 -16.28 -7.66 0.81
CA ALA A 179 -16.09 -6.23 0.98
C ALA A 179 -16.79 -5.48 -0.16
N THR A 180 -18.07 -5.19 0.03
CA THR A 180 -18.94 -4.62 -1.01
C THR A 180 -18.65 -3.15 -1.37
N ALA A 181 -17.84 -2.47 -0.56
CA ALA A 181 -17.36 -1.11 -0.81
C ALA A 181 -15.94 -0.94 -0.27
N PHE A 182 -15.09 -0.21 -1.01
CA PHE A 182 -13.70 0.09 -0.67
C PHE A 182 -13.44 1.59 -0.73
N HIS A 183 -12.92 2.17 0.36
CA HIS A 183 -12.40 3.54 0.36
C HIS A 183 -10.92 3.51 -0.03
N VAL A 184 -10.65 3.85 -1.29
CA VAL A 184 -9.32 3.87 -1.90
C VAL A 184 -8.78 5.29 -1.83
N ALA A 185 -7.48 5.45 -1.56
CA ALA A 185 -6.85 6.76 -1.59
C ALA A 185 -7.03 7.37 -2.99
N ARG A 186 -7.57 8.60 -3.07
CA ARG A 186 -7.90 9.28 -4.34
C ARG A 186 -6.70 9.31 -5.29
N ALA A 187 -5.51 9.62 -4.77
CA ALA A 187 -4.29 9.65 -5.56
C ALA A 187 -3.92 8.29 -6.20
N VAL A 188 -4.30 7.16 -5.57
CA VAL A 188 -4.09 5.82 -6.13
C VAL A 188 -5.14 5.49 -7.19
N TYR A 189 -6.39 5.91 -6.98
CA TYR A 189 -7.46 5.74 -7.96
C TYR A 189 -7.20 6.59 -9.21
N GLU A 190 -6.84 7.86 -9.05
CA GLU A 190 -6.61 8.79 -10.17
C GLU A 190 -5.26 8.58 -10.88
N ALA A 191 -4.36 7.77 -10.31
CA ALA A 191 -3.10 7.45 -10.95
C ALA A 191 -3.34 6.70 -12.26
N GLU A 192 -2.92 7.29 -13.38
CA GLU A 192 -3.06 6.65 -14.69
C GLU A 192 -2.30 5.33 -14.75
N ARG A 193 -1.17 5.22 -14.04
CA ARG A 193 -0.37 4.00 -13.92
C ARG A 193 0.02 3.76 -12.47
N LEU A 194 -0.37 2.59 -11.95
CA LEU A 194 0.02 2.13 -10.62
C LEU A 194 1.08 1.03 -10.76
N VAL A 195 2.24 1.21 -10.12
CA VAL A 195 3.29 0.19 -9.99
C VAL A 195 3.45 -0.17 -8.53
N SER A 196 3.36 -1.46 -8.19
CA SER A 196 3.45 -1.93 -6.81
C SER A 196 4.79 -2.61 -6.56
N VAL A 197 5.44 -2.26 -5.44
CA VAL A 197 6.76 -2.74 -5.05
C VAL A 197 6.66 -3.48 -3.71
N PRO A 198 6.01 -4.65 -3.66
CA PRO A 198 5.83 -5.41 -2.42
C PRO A 198 7.16 -5.99 -1.93
N VAL A 199 7.24 -6.35 -0.65
CA VAL A 199 8.30 -7.22 -0.12
C VAL A 199 7.82 -8.67 -0.05
N LEU A 200 8.73 -9.63 -0.19
CA LEU A 200 8.45 -11.03 0.09
C LEU A 200 8.62 -11.33 1.59
N LYS A 201 7.51 -11.59 2.28
CA LYS A 201 7.54 -12.01 3.70
C LYS A 201 6.42 -12.94 4.10
N ALA A 202 6.66 -13.82 5.06
CA ALA A 202 5.61 -14.55 5.75
C ALA A 202 4.67 -13.58 6.48
N HIS A 203 3.40 -13.95 6.55
CA HIS A 203 2.37 -13.14 7.20
C HIS A 203 1.37 -14.03 7.91
N ARG A 204 1.33 -13.97 9.24
CA ARG A 204 0.44 -14.80 10.07
C ARG A 204 -1.05 -14.80 9.65
N SER A 205 -1.54 -13.70 9.08
CA SER A 205 -2.95 -13.56 8.68
C SER A 205 -3.24 -13.85 7.21
N ALA A 206 -2.22 -14.01 6.35
CA ALA A 206 -2.39 -14.08 4.89
C ALA A 206 -1.49 -15.15 4.24
N SER A 207 -0.91 -16.03 5.06
CA SER A 207 0.22 -16.91 4.73
C SER A 207 1.49 -16.14 4.32
N TYR A 208 1.43 -15.33 3.26
CA TYR A 208 2.52 -14.51 2.73
C TYR A 208 2.05 -13.11 2.32
N SER A 209 2.96 -12.14 2.35
CA SER A 209 2.81 -10.82 1.73
C SER A 209 3.57 -10.82 0.42
N LEU A 210 2.88 -10.44 -0.66
CA LEU A 210 3.41 -10.25 -2.00
C LEU A 210 2.50 -9.24 -2.73
N THR A 211 2.15 -9.50 -3.98
CA THR A 211 1.45 -8.65 -4.93
C THR A 211 0.09 -8.14 -4.41
N LEU A 212 -0.94 -8.98 -4.42
CA LEU A 212 -2.32 -8.57 -4.10
C LEU A 212 -2.45 -7.93 -2.72
N LYS A 213 -1.70 -8.46 -1.76
CA LYS A 213 -1.72 -7.99 -0.37
C LYS A 213 -1.14 -6.59 -0.20
N ASN A 214 -0.22 -6.15 -1.06
CA ASN A 214 0.36 -4.81 -0.94
C ASN A 214 -0.66 -3.69 -1.24
N THR A 215 -1.73 -4.01 -1.97
CA THR A 215 -2.87 -3.12 -2.21
C THR A 215 -3.61 -2.77 -0.91
N VAL A 216 -3.50 -3.58 0.16
CA VAL A 216 -4.08 -3.24 1.47
C VAL A 216 -3.57 -1.90 2.01
N GLY A 217 -2.36 -1.49 1.64
CA GLY A 217 -1.79 -0.19 2.01
C GLY A 217 -2.42 1.01 1.31
N VAL A 218 -3.38 0.83 0.38
CA VAL A 218 -3.99 1.95 -0.37
C VAL A 218 -5.41 2.28 0.06
N VAL A 219 -5.95 1.56 1.04
CA VAL A 219 -7.32 1.75 1.54
C VAL A 219 -7.40 2.23 2.98
N HIS A 220 -8.50 2.88 3.32
CA HIS A 220 -8.80 3.32 4.69
C HIS A 220 -8.84 2.14 5.68
N ALA A 221 -8.66 2.41 6.97
CA ALA A 221 -8.71 1.39 8.04
C ALA A 221 -9.99 0.54 8.04
N ARG A 222 -11.13 1.14 7.67
CA ARG A 222 -12.43 0.45 7.56
C ARG A 222 -12.47 -0.66 6.51
N ASN A 223 -11.57 -0.62 5.54
CA ASN A 223 -11.52 -1.58 4.45
C ASN A 223 -10.35 -2.57 4.60
N LYS A 224 -9.68 -2.57 5.76
CA LYS A 224 -8.66 -3.58 6.04
C LYS A 224 -9.35 -4.92 6.34
N PRO A 225 -8.73 -6.07 6.02
CA PRO A 225 -9.40 -7.35 6.16
C PRO A 225 -9.90 -7.69 7.58
N TRP A 226 -9.23 -7.20 8.63
CA TRP A 226 -9.69 -7.35 10.02
C TRP A 226 -11.01 -6.62 10.32
N ALA A 227 -11.38 -5.60 9.54
CA ALA A 227 -12.65 -4.89 9.70
C ALA A 227 -13.87 -5.72 9.23
N TYR A 228 -13.64 -6.78 8.46
CA TYR A 228 -14.66 -7.71 7.96
C TYR A 228 -14.72 -9.02 8.77
N GLY A 229 -14.45 -8.95 10.07
CA GLY A 229 -14.47 -10.11 10.97
C GLY A 229 -13.22 -11.00 10.90
N GLY A 230 -12.29 -10.74 9.99
CA GLY A 230 -10.96 -11.38 9.96
C GLY A 230 -10.93 -12.85 9.52
N THR A 231 -12.08 -13.45 9.19
CA THR A 231 -12.19 -14.84 8.73
C THR A 231 -11.99 -14.98 7.21
N ALA A 232 -12.37 -13.97 6.43
CA ALA A 232 -12.23 -13.95 4.97
C ALA A 232 -11.06 -13.06 4.52
N TRP A 233 -9.89 -13.22 5.17
CA TRP A 233 -8.77 -12.30 4.96
C TRP A 233 -8.27 -12.31 3.51
N GLU A 234 -8.08 -13.51 2.96
CA GLU A 234 -7.52 -13.70 1.62
C GLU A 234 -8.53 -13.25 0.56
N GLU A 235 -9.81 -13.52 0.76
CA GLU A 235 -10.89 -13.09 -0.12
C GLU A 235 -11.02 -11.57 -0.13
N VAL A 236 -11.01 -10.90 1.03
CA VAL A 236 -11.05 -9.43 1.08
C VAL A 236 -9.81 -8.82 0.42
N VAL A 237 -8.63 -9.41 0.59
CA VAL A 237 -7.42 -8.97 -0.12
C VAL A 237 -7.57 -9.14 -1.63
N ALA A 238 -8.14 -10.26 -2.10
CA ALA A 238 -8.38 -10.49 -3.52
C ALA A 238 -9.41 -9.49 -4.09
N GLU A 239 -10.53 -9.30 -3.40
CA GLU A 239 -11.61 -8.40 -3.80
C GLU A 239 -11.18 -6.94 -3.83
N LEU A 240 -10.28 -6.54 -2.93
CA LEU A 240 -9.71 -5.19 -2.96
C LEU A 240 -9.04 -4.87 -4.31
N ASN A 241 -8.44 -5.87 -4.95
CA ASN A 241 -7.80 -5.70 -6.25
C ASN A 241 -8.81 -5.58 -7.41
N LEU A 242 -10.11 -5.80 -7.15
CA LEU A 242 -11.19 -5.45 -8.10
C LEU A 242 -11.47 -3.94 -8.11
N ALA A 243 -11.18 -3.24 -7.02
CA ALA A 243 -11.37 -1.78 -6.93
C ALA A 243 -10.25 -1.03 -7.65
N VAL A 244 -9.00 -1.39 -7.36
CA VAL A 244 -7.80 -0.85 -8.00
C VAL A 244 -6.73 -1.93 -8.11
N HIS A 245 -6.00 -1.95 -9.22
CA HIS A 245 -4.98 -2.97 -9.48
C HIS A 245 -3.71 -2.35 -10.09
N PRO A 246 -2.52 -2.67 -9.55
CA PRO A 246 -1.25 -2.35 -10.19
C PRO A 246 -1.12 -2.97 -11.58
N ARG A 247 -0.52 -2.22 -12.51
CA ARG A 247 -0.22 -2.69 -13.87
C ARG A 247 1.12 -3.42 -13.97
N LEU A 248 2.02 -3.15 -13.02
CA LEU A 248 3.30 -3.82 -12.88
C LEU A 248 3.57 -4.09 -11.40
N TYR A 249 4.15 -5.25 -11.11
CA TYR A 249 4.69 -5.59 -9.80
C TYR A 249 6.20 -5.78 -9.90
N VAL A 250 6.95 -5.12 -9.03
CA VAL A 250 8.40 -5.34 -8.86
C VAL A 250 8.60 -5.79 -7.41
N ALA A 251 8.58 -7.09 -7.18
CA ALA A 251 8.70 -7.62 -5.81
C ALA A 251 10.15 -7.52 -5.32
N ASP A 252 10.34 -6.80 -4.22
CA ASP A 252 11.59 -6.76 -3.49
C ASP A 252 11.79 -8.05 -2.69
N ALA A 253 12.78 -8.82 -3.11
CA ALA A 253 13.24 -10.03 -2.45
C ALA A 253 14.75 -9.97 -2.16
N LEU A 254 15.32 -8.77 -2.02
CA LEU A 254 16.74 -8.60 -1.63
C LEU A 254 17.00 -9.17 -0.24
N GLN A 255 16.03 -9.03 0.65
CA GLN A 255 15.96 -9.72 1.94
C GLN A 255 14.55 -10.24 2.15
N VAL A 256 14.43 -11.47 2.62
CA VAL A 256 13.15 -12.18 2.77
C VAL A 256 12.95 -12.53 4.24
N MET A 257 11.77 -12.24 4.77
CA MET A 257 11.35 -12.73 6.08
C MET A 257 10.55 -14.03 5.87
N ALA A 258 11.22 -15.17 5.97
CA ALA A 258 10.66 -16.49 5.72
C ALA A 258 9.66 -16.97 6.79
N SER A 259 9.74 -16.46 8.03
CA SER A 259 8.85 -16.87 9.13
C SER A 259 8.64 -15.78 10.19
N GLY A 260 7.55 -15.86 10.96
CA GLY A 260 7.32 -14.97 12.12
C GLY A 260 6.73 -13.58 11.82
N GLY A 261 6.61 -13.22 10.55
CA GLY A 261 6.07 -11.92 10.14
C GLY A 261 4.65 -11.62 10.66
N PRO A 262 4.24 -10.33 10.65
CA PRO A 262 4.62 -9.39 9.60
C PRO A 262 5.59 -8.27 9.99
N TRP A 263 6.01 -8.24 11.25
CA TRP A 263 6.78 -7.15 11.85
C TRP A 263 8.23 -7.55 12.06
N SER A 264 8.45 -8.63 12.79
CA SER A 264 9.76 -9.19 13.09
C SER A 264 9.70 -10.69 12.85
N GLY A 265 10.75 -11.24 12.25
CA GLY A 265 10.77 -12.61 11.79
C GLY A 265 12.16 -13.05 11.38
N ARG A 266 12.30 -14.33 11.03
CA ARG A 266 13.50 -14.87 10.38
C ARG A 266 13.30 -14.85 8.88
#